data_AF-A0AB32UMM9-F1
#
_entry.id   AF-A0AB32UMM9-F1
#
_cell.length_a   1.000
_cell.length_b   1.000
_cell.length_c   1.000
_cell.angle_alpha   90.00
_cell.angle_beta   90.00
_cell.angle_gamma   90.00
#
_symmetry.space_group_name_H-M   'P 1'
#
loop_
_entity.id
_entity.type
_entity.pdbx_description
1 polymer ?
#
loop_
_entity_poly.entity_id
_entity_poly.type
_entity_poly.pdbx_seq_one_letter_code
_entity_poly.pdbx_strand_id
1 'polypeptide(L)'
;MYNGIGLTTPRGSGSNGYVQSNKFFVKPKTNRLTDTTRPFEAGQGTAGLTTKKPDKDILEHDRKRQIELKLVILEDKLTEQRYTNSEIADKLVQARKALEAQDEEEGEVIPTPAHQKKVSDTQTHQVAVRKEKQMETLRAALGIEIGLSESAAPCLSG
;
A
#
# COMPACT_ATOMS: atom_id res chain seq x y z
N MET A 1 -10.18 -30.69 -33.66
CA MET A 1 -10.56 -29.63 -32.70
C MET A 1 -11.20 -30.22 -31.47
N TYR A 2 -10.75 -29.82 -30.28
CA TYR A 2 -11.32 -30.22 -29.00
C TYR A 2 -11.52 -28.95 -28.16
N ASN A 3 -12.67 -28.73 -27.53
CA ASN A 3 -13.01 -27.49 -26.81
C ASN A 3 -12.79 -26.19 -27.61
N GLY A 4 -12.99 -26.21 -28.93
CA GLY A 4 -12.77 -25.06 -29.80
C GLY A 4 -11.29 -24.63 -29.96
N ILE A 5 -10.35 -25.41 -29.43
CA ILE A 5 -8.91 -25.14 -29.53
C ILE A 5 -8.19 -26.15 -30.43
N GLY A 6 -7.11 -25.70 -31.07
CA GLY A 6 -6.27 -26.52 -31.95
C GLY A 6 -6.71 -26.54 -33.42
N LEU A 7 -6.06 -27.42 -34.20
CA LEU A 7 -6.35 -27.57 -35.63
C LEU A 7 -7.59 -28.44 -35.88
N THR A 8 -8.29 -28.16 -36.98
CA THR A 8 -9.39 -29.01 -37.49
C THR A 8 -8.83 -30.33 -38.02
N THR A 9 -7.80 -30.26 -38.85
CA THR A 9 -7.00 -31.40 -39.33
C THR A 9 -5.51 -31.06 -39.29
N PRO A 10 -4.62 -32.02 -38.94
CA PRO A 10 -3.18 -31.80 -38.95
C PRO A 10 -2.57 -31.81 -40.38
N ARG A 11 -3.31 -32.36 -41.35
CA ARG A 11 -2.88 -32.44 -42.75
C ARG A 11 -2.79 -31.03 -43.36
N GLY A 12 -1.66 -30.73 -44.00
CA GLY A 12 -1.40 -29.41 -44.60
C GLY A 12 -0.85 -28.36 -43.63
N SER A 13 -0.84 -28.64 -42.31
CA SER A 13 -0.21 -27.75 -41.32
C SER A 13 1.31 -27.91 -41.24
N GLY A 14 1.87 -28.97 -41.82
CA GLY A 14 3.31 -29.27 -41.70
C GLY A 14 3.76 -29.64 -40.28
N SER A 15 2.83 -30.02 -39.40
CA SER A 15 3.09 -30.42 -38.01
C SER A 15 2.25 -31.63 -37.61
N ASN A 16 2.56 -32.26 -36.48
CA ASN A 16 1.83 -33.43 -35.97
C ASN A 16 0.47 -33.07 -35.34
N GLY A 17 0.10 -31.78 -35.26
CA GLY A 17 -1.17 -31.32 -34.68
C GLY A 17 -1.28 -31.47 -33.16
N TYR A 18 -0.16 -31.63 -32.45
CA TYR A 18 -0.14 -31.75 -31.00
C TYR A 18 -0.38 -30.39 -30.32
N VAL A 19 -1.37 -30.33 -29.42
CA VAL A 19 -1.79 -29.09 -28.74
C VAL A 19 -1.49 -29.22 -27.24
N GLN A 20 -0.73 -28.27 -26.69
CA GLN A 20 -0.44 -28.19 -25.25
C GLN A 20 -1.18 -27.00 -24.61
N SER A 21 -1.58 -27.16 -23.35
CA SER A 21 -2.06 -26.04 -22.55
C SER A 21 -0.91 -25.09 -22.20
N ASN A 22 -1.12 -23.78 -22.33
CA ASN A 22 -0.16 -22.80 -21.85
C ASN A 22 -0.17 -22.74 -20.31
N LYS A 23 0.94 -23.17 -19.67
CA LYS A 23 1.09 -23.16 -18.21
C LYS A 23 1.32 -21.77 -17.62
N PHE A 24 1.76 -20.81 -18.42
CA PHE A 24 1.99 -19.43 -18.00
C PHE A 24 0.76 -18.53 -18.22
N PHE A 25 -0.33 -19.08 -18.75
CA PHE A 25 -1.54 -18.31 -18.98
C PHE A 25 -2.24 -17.99 -17.65
N VAL A 26 -2.12 -16.74 -17.22
CA VAL A 26 -2.85 -16.22 -16.06
C VAL A 26 -4.27 -15.87 -16.50
N LYS A 27 -5.27 -16.60 -15.98
CA LYS A 27 -6.68 -16.31 -16.26
C LYS A 27 -7.01 -14.89 -15.76
N PRO A 28 -7.50 -13.98 -16.62
CA PRO A 28 -7.94 -12.68 -16.15
C PRO A 28 -9.11 -12.87 -15.19
N LYS A 29 -9.03 -12.20 -14.03
CA LYS A 29 -10.12 -12.19 -13.06
C LYS A 29 -11.28 -11.44 -13.69
N THR A 30 -12.30 -12.15 -14.15
CA THR A 30 -13.47 -11.48 -14.70
C THR A 30 -14.15 -10.76 -13.54
N ASN A 31 -14.13 -9.43 -13.57
CA ASN A 31 -14.90 -8.59 -12.63
C ASN A 31 -16.39 -8.60 -13.00
N ARG A 32 -16.93 -9.74 -13.48
CA ARG A 32 -18.36 -9.87 -13.73
C ARG A 32 -19.07 -10.11 -12.41
N LEU A 33 -19.55 -9.01 -11.85
CA LEU A 33 -20.60 -8.95 -10.84
C LEU A 33 -21.92 -9.43 -11.47
N THR A 34 -22.04 -10.71 -11.81
CA THR A 34 -23.30 -11.28 -12.36
C THR A 34 -24.05 -12.17 -11.36
N ASP A 35 -23.63 -12.21 -10.09
CA ASP A 35 -24.46 -12.79 -9.03
C ASP A 35 -25.25 -11.68 -8.34
N THR A 36 -26.39 -11.34 -8.93
CA THR A 36 -27.43 -10.45 -8.40
C THR A 36 -28.24 -11.07 -7.24
N THR A 37 -27.76 -12.15 -6.62
CA THR A 37 -28.48 -12.92 -5.59
C THR A 37 -27.78 -12.99 -4.24
N ARG A 38 -26.59 -12.39 -4.07
CA ARG A 38 -25.99 -12.27 -2.74
C ARG A 38 -26.41 -10.96 -2.07
N PRO A 39 -26.95 -11.00 -0.84
CA PRO A 39 -27.19 -9.79 -0.06
C PRO A 39 -25.88 -9.03 0.08
N PHE A 40 -25.97 -7.69 0.08
CA PHE A 40 -24.81 -6.80 0.21
C PHE A 40 -24.09 -7.08 1.53
N GLU A 41 -23.04 -7.90 1.50
CA GLU A 41 -22.21 -8.14 2.66
C GLU A 41 -21.42 -6.87 2.98
N ALA A 42 -21.22 -6.58 4.27
CA ALA A 42 -20.37 -5.48 4.71
C ALA A 42 -18.96 -5.64 4.10
N GLY A 43 -18.66 -4.86 3.06
CA GLY A 43 -17.42 -4.97 2.29
C GLY A 43 -17.58 -5.20 0.79
N GLN A 44 -18.79 -5.48 0.29
CA GLN A 44 -19.04 -5.77 -1.13
C GLN A 44 -18.85 -4.54 -2.06
N GLY A 45 -18.87 -3.33 -1.49
CA GLY A 45 -18.48 -2.08 -2.19
C GLY A 45 -16.98 -1.79 -2.22
N THR A 46 -16.14 -2.59 -1.55
CA THR A 46 -14.68 -2.34 -1.50
C THR A 46 -13.95 -2.78 -2.77
N ALA A 47 -14.64 -3.30 -3.79
CA ALA A 47 -14.06 -3.65 -5.10
C ALA A 47 -12.79 -4.54 -5.01
N GLY A 48 -12.70 -5.41 -4.02
CA GLY A 48 -11.51 -6.23 -3.80
C GLY A 48 -10.28 -5.45 -3.33
N LEU A 49 -10.40 -4.14 -3.05
CA LEU A 49 -9.49 -3.39 -2.20
C LEU A 49 -9.79 -3.74 -0.74
N THR A 50 -9.56 -5.01 -0.39
CA THR A 50 -9.02 -5.26 0.95
C THR A 50 -7.62 -4.65 0.93
N THR A 51 -7.54 -3.32 1.06
CA THR A 51 -6.28 -2.63 1.32
C THR A 51 -5.71 -3.34 2.53
N LYS A 52 -4.66 -4.15 2.32
CA LYS A 52 -3.97 -4.80 3.41
C LYS A 52 -3.69 -3.72 4.44
N LYS A 53 -4.09 -3.99 5.69
CA LYS A 53 -3.81 -3.07 6.78
C LYS A 53 -2.30 -2.78 6.77
N PRO A 54 -1.89 -1.53 6.95
CA PRO A 54 -0.48 -1.21 7.02
C PRO A 54 0.13 -1.87 8.26
N ASP A 55 1.18 -2.67 8.04
CA ASP A 55 1.96 -3.27 9.12
C ASP A 55 2.83 -2.19 9.78
N LYS A 56 2.69 -2.03 11.09
CA LYS A 56 3.39 -1.00 11.86
C LYS A 56 4.91 -1.19 11.83
N ASP A 57 5.37 -2.44 11.94
CA ASP A 57 6.78 -2.79 11.93
C ASP A 57 7.49 -2.34 10.65
N ILE A 58 6.80 -2.43 9.50
CA ILE A 58 7.36 -2.02 8.20
C ILE A 58 7.48 -0.49 8.13
N LEU A 59 6.49 0.24 8.65
CA LEU A 59 6.54 1.70 8.69
C LEU A 59 7.65 2.21 9.62
N GLU A 60 7.82 1.59 10.78
CA GLU A 60 8.89 1.92 11.71
C GLU A 60 10.27 1.62 11.13
N HIS A 61 10.40 0.49 10.42
CA HIS A 61 11.64 0.13 9.74
C HIS A 61 11.97 1.14 8.63
N ASP A 62 10.99 1.55 7.83
CA ASP A 62 11.17 2.56 6.81
C ASP A 62 11.57 3.92 7.41
N ARG A 63 11.00 4.31 8.55
CA ARG A 63 11.40 5.51 9.29
C ARG A 63 12.87 5.45 9.72
N LYS A 64 13.27 4.36 10.40
CA LYS A 64 14.67 4.14 10.81
C LYS A 64 15.63 4.16 9.62
N ARG A 65 15.26 3.48 8.53
CA ARG A 65 16.03 3.45 7.29
C ARG A 65 16.21 4.85 6.70
N GLN A 66 15.20 5.72 6.75
CA GLN A 66 15.32 7.09 6.29
C GLN A 66 16.31 7.91 7.12
N ILE A 67 16.34 7.73 8.45
CA ILE A 67 17.31 8.37 9.33
C ILE A 67 18.74 7.92 8.96
N GLU A 68 18.97 6.62 8.87
CA GLU A 68 20.29 6.07 8.51
C GLU A 68 20.75 6.54 7.13
N LEU A 69 19.85 6.59 6.13
CA LEU A 69 20.18 7.14 4.82
C LEU A 69 20.60 8.61 4.88
N LYS A 70 19.90 9.44 5.67
CA LYS A 70 20.28 10.85 5.85
C LYS A 70 21.67 10.96 6.50
N LEU A 71 21.99 10.09 7.46
CA LEU A 71 23.30 10.05 8.12
C LEU A 71 24.43 9.65 7.17
N VAL A 72 24.25 8.59 6.37
CA VAL A 72 25.24 8.17 5.36
C VAL A 72 25.51 9.30 4.35
N ILE A 73 24.46 9.96 3.86
CA ILE A 73 24.61 11.11 2.96
C ILE A 73 25.38 12.26 3.63
N LEU A 74 25.21 12.46 4.94
CA LEU A 74 25.91 13.48 5.70
C LEU A 74 27.40 13.09 5.85
N GLU A 75 27.69 11.83 6.17
CA GLU A 75 29.04 11.29 6.22
C GLU A 75 29.78 11.49 4.90
N ASP A 76 29.18 11.10 3.77
CA ASP A 76 29.74 11.30 2.43
C ASP A 76 30.06 12.79 2.17
N LYS A 77 29.15 13.70 2.54
CA LYS A 77 29.38 15.15 2.38
C LYS A 77 30.52 15.67 3.25
N LEU A 78 30.68 15.17 4.47
CA LEU A 78 31.76 15.61 5.36
C LEU A 78 33.11 15.02 4.95
N THR A 79 33.13 13.79 4.43
CA THR A 79 34.36 13.18 3.89
C THR A 79 34.82 13.92 2.63
N GLU A 80 33.91 14.29 1.72
CA GLU A 80 34.21 15.15 0.56
C GLU A 80 34.79 16.51 0.97
N GLN A 81 34.31 17.07 2.08
CA GLN A 81 34.80 18.33 2.65
C GLN A 81 36.12 18.20 3.43
N ARG A 82 36.72 16.99 3.47
CA ARG A 82 37.99 16.68 4.14
C ARG A 82 38.01 16.96 5.65
N TYR A 83 36.88 16.75 6.34
CA TYR A 83 36.88 16.74 7.81
C TYR A 83 37.66 15.55 8.35
N THR A 84 38.12 15.66 9.60
CA THR A 84 38.77 14.53 10.29
C THR A 84 37.72 13.53 10.76
N ASN A 85 38.08 12.24 10.81
CA ASN A 85 37.16 11.16 11.21
C ASN A 85 36.55 11.39 12.61
N SER A 86 37.27 12.06 13.51
CA SER A 86 36.77 12.42 14.85
C SER A 86 35.62 13.44 14.78
N GLU A 87 35.80 14.50 14.00
CA GLU A 87 34.77 15.55 13.84
C GLU A 87 33.55 15.03 13.10
N ILE A 88 33.74 14.08 12.17
CA ILE A 88 32.65 13.42 11.46
C ILE A 88 31.80 12.61 12.44
N ALA A 89 32.42 11.82 13.32
CA ALA A 89 31.71 11.02 14.31
C ALA A 89 30.86 11.89 15.26
N ASP A 90 31.42 13.00 15.77
CA ASP A 90 30.71 13.91 16.66
C ASP A 90 29.49 14.57 15.96
N LYS A 91 29.67 15.00 14.70
CA LYS A 91 28.60 15.59 13.89
C LYS A 91 27.51 14.56 13.55
N LEU A 92 27.86 13.30 13.30
CA LEU A 92 26.89 12.24 13.05
C LEU A 92 26.06 11.92 14.31
N VAL A 93 26.66 11.90 15.49
CA VAL A 93 25.93 11.70 16.76
C VAL A 93 24.94 12.85 17.01
N GLN A 94 25.36 14.09 16.76
CA GLN A 94 24.47 15.25 16.88
C GLN A 94 23.34 15.20 15.84
N ALA A 95 23.67 14.90 14.59
CA ALA A 95 22.70 14.78 13.51
C ALA A 95 21.68 13.66 13.76
N ARG A 96 22.12 12.53 14.30
CA ARG A 96 21.22 11.42 14.66
C ARG A 96 20.17 11.86 15.67
N LYS A 97 20.59 12.50 16.76
CA LYS A 97 19.66 13.02 17.78
C LYS A 97 18.70 14.07 17.21
N ALA A 98 19.20 14.96 16.35
CA ALA A 98 18.37 15.98 15.72
C ALA A 98 17.32 15.38 14.76
N LEU A 99 17.70 14.36 13.97
CA LEU A 99 16.81 13.68 13.04
C LEU A 99 15.79 12.79 13.74
N GLU A 100 16.18 12.11 14.82
CA GLU A 100 15.25 11.35 15.66
C GLU A 100 14.20 12.28 16.28
N ALA A 101 14.62 13.43 16.84
CA ALA A 101 13.71 14.43 17.40
C ALA A 101 12.78 15.07 16.36
N GLN A 102 13.30 15.43 15.18
CA GLN A 102 12.47 15.97 14.09
C GLN A 102 11.41 14.97 13.62
N ASP A 103 11.77 13.70 13.46
CA ASP A 103 10.82 12.68 13.01
C ASP A 103 9.78 12.34 14.11
N GLU A 104 10.07 12.57 15.40
CA GLU A 104 9.10 12.44 16.50
C GLU A 104 8.06 13.56 16.46
N GLU A 105 8.51 14.81 16.29
CA GLU A 105 7.64 15.98 16.13
C GLU A 105 6.75 15.86 14.87
N GLU A 106 7.32 15.41 13.74
CA GLU A 106 6.55 15.20 12.49
C GLU A 106 5.58 14.01 12.56
N GLY A 107 5.76 13.08 13.50
CA GLY A 107 4.85 11.96 13.72
C GLY A 107 3.52 12.36 14.36
N GLU A 108 3.49 13.45 15.11
CA GLU A 108 2.31 13.98 15.80
C GLU A 108 1.57 15.04 14.97
N VAL A 109 2.28 15.75 14.09
CA VAL A 109 1.70 16.84 13.31
C VAL A 109 1.07 16.31 12.02
N ILE A 110 -0.25 16.44 11.95
CA ILE A 110 -1.09 16.21 10.76
C ILE A 110 -0.34 16.69 9.49
N PRO A 111 -0.09 15.83 8.50
CA PRO A 111 0.72 16.21 7.35
C PRO A 111 0.00 17.28 6.53
N THR A 112 0.48 18.52 6.64
CA THR A 112 0.04 19.62 5.80
C THR A 112 0.42 19.34 4.33
N PRO A 113 -0.41 19.74 3.36
CA PRO A 113 -0.25 19.37 1.95
C PRO A 113 1.05 19.89 1.30
N ALA A 114 1.75 20.83 1.93
CA ALA A 114 2.98 21.45 1.43
C ALA A 114 4.25 20.58 1.56
N HIS A 115 4.25 19.56 2.45
CA HIS A 115 5.40 18.68 2.67
C HIS A 115 5.12 17.20 2.36
N GLN A 116 4.15 16.94 1.49
CA GLN A 116 3.92 15.60 0.98
C GLN A 116 5.08 15.20 0.05
N LYS A 117 6.13 14.61 0.63
CA LYS A 117 7.08 13.78 -0.12
C LYS A 117 6.25 12.82 -0.98
N LYS A 118 6.50 12.84 -2.29
CA LYS A 118 5.89 11.90 -3.23
C LYS A 118 6.29 10.50 -2.77
N VAL A 119 5.36 9.79 -2.15
CA VAL A 119 5.55 8.40 -1.75
C VAL A 119 5.76 7.62 -3.04
N SER A 120 6.88 6.91 -3.16
CA SER A 120 7.15 6.13 -4.37
C SER A 120 6.13 4.99 -4.48
N ASP A 121 5.75 4.63 -5.71
CA ASP A 121 4.77 3.56 -5.97
C ASP A 121 5.22 2.19 -5.41
N THR A 122 6.51 2.05 -5.08
CA THR A 122 7.10 0.88 -4.42
C THR A 122 6.79 0.78 -2.92
N GLN A 123 6.37 1.85 -2.25
CA GLN A 123 6.11 1.87 -0.80
C GLN A 123 4.64 1.53 -0.49
N THR A 124 4.28 0.27 -0.70
CA THR A 124 2.92 -0.25 -0.59
C THR A 124 2.26 0.03 0.77
N HIS A 125 3.02 -0.05 1.87
CA HIS A 125 2.50 0.18 3.22
C HIS A 125 2.22 1.66 3.50
N GLN A 126 3.08 2.58 3.06
CA GLN A 126 2.82 4.02 3.17
C GLN A 126 1.63 4.43 2.30
N VAL A 127 1.50 3.84 1.10
CA VAL A 127 0.32 4.03 0.24
C VAL A 127 -0.94 3.49 0.93
N ALA A 128 -0.85 2.36 1.64
CA ALA A 128 -1.97 1.80 2.41
C ALA A 128 -2.39 2.73 3.56
N VAL A 129 -1.44 3.26 4.36
CA VAL A 129 -1.72 4.26 5.41
C VAL A 129 -2.43 5.48 4.82
N ARG A 130 -1.93 6.01 3.71
CA ARG A 130 -2.52 7.18 3.04
C ARG A 130 -3.94 6.88 2.58
N LYS A 131 -4.17 5.70 1.99
CA LYS A 131 -5.50 5.26 1.55
C LYS A 131 -6.45 5.07 2.73
N GLU A 132 -6.01 4.52 3.85
CA GLU A 132 -6.83 4.43 5.06
C GLU A 132 -7.28 5.81 5.54
N LYS A 133 -6.35 6.78 5.66
CA LYS A 133 -6.68 8.16 6.02
C LYS A 133 -7.65 8.81 5.03
N GLN A 134 -7.44 8.62 3.73
CA GLN A 134 -8.35 9.14 2.69
C GLN A 134 -9.75 8.52 2.82
N MET A 135 -9.84 7.21 3.00
CA MET A 135 -11.11 6.52 3.20
C MET A 135 -11.80 6.94 4.50
N GLU A 136 -11.05 7.20 5.57
CA GLU A 136 -11.57 7.74 6.82
C GLU A 136 -12.17 9.14 6.64
N THR A 137 -11.46 10.06 5.97
CA THR A 137 -11.98 11.39 5.67
C THR A 137 -13.22 11.35 4.78
N LEU A 138 -13.25 10.46 3.79
CA LEU A 138 -14.40 10.26 2.91
C LEU A 138 -15.60 9.69 3.69
N ARG A 139 -15.37 8.71 4.57
CA ARG A 139 -16.41 8.14 5.44
C ARG A 139 -17.03 9.19 6.35
N ALA A 140 -16.19 10.03 6.97
CA ALA A 140 -16.64 11.14 7.81
C ALA A 140 -17.47 12.15 7.01
N ALA A 141 -17.01 12.53 5.81
CA ALA A 141 -17.75 13.45 4.93
C ALA A 141 -19.10 12.89 4.47
N LEU A 142 -19.21 11.58 4.26
CA LEU A 142 -20.46 10.91 3.86
C LEU A 142 -21.35 10.53 5.05
N GLY A 143 -20.94 10.82 6.29
CA GLY A 143 -21.70 10.45 7.49
C GLY A 143 -21.87 8.94 7.69
N ILE A 144 -20.96 8.13 7.13
CA ILE A 144 -20.98 6.68 7.28
C ILE A 144 -20.25 6.33 8.58
N GLU A 145 -20.97 6.42 9.69
CA GLU A 145 -20.54 5.84 10.95
C GLU A 145 -20.76 4.33 10.89
N ILE A 146 -19.69 3.54 11.01
CA ILE A 146 -19.82 2.10 11.21
C ILE A 146 -20.33 1.94 12.64
N GLY A 147 -21.65 2.00 12.77
CA GLY A 147 -22.35 1.80 14.02
C GLY A 147 -22.07 0.40 14.55
N LEU A 148 -21.37 0.34 15.68
CA LEU A 148 -21.77 -0.52 16.78
C LEU A 148 -23.22 -0.15 17.16
N SER A 149 -24.21 -0.59 16.38
CA SER A 149 -25.61 -0.49 16.79
C SER A 149 -25.99 -1.74 17.58
N GLU A 150 -25.45 -1.82 18.78
CA GLU A 150 -26.20 -2.30 19.93
C GLU A 150 -27.02 -1.10 20.42
N SER A 151 -28.34 -1.11 20.23
CA SER A 151 -29.29 -0.44 21.15
C SER A 151 -30.74 -0.65 20.73
N ALA A 152 -31.45 -1.34 21.61
CA ALA A 152 -32.80 -1.06 22.10
C ALA A 152 -33.60 0.01 21.32
N ALA A 153 -34.68 -0.44 20.68
CA ALA A 153 -35.77 0.42 20.26
C ALA A 153 -36.52 0.95 21.51
N PRO A 154 -36.74 2.27 21.66
CA PRO A 154 -37.81 2.77 22.50
C PRO A 154 -39.12 2.69 21.70
N CYS A 155 -40.04 1.84 22.16
CA CYS A 155 -41.42 1.81 21.71
C CYS A 155 -42.07 3.20 21.96
N LEU A 156 -42.44 3.91 20.90
CA LEU A 156 -43.28 5.09 20.99
C LEU A 156 -44.75 4.66 20.94
N SER A 157 -45.41 4.76 22.09
CA SER A 157 -46.87 4.75 22.22
C SER A 157 -47.42 6.12 21.87
N GLY A 158 -48.38 6.18 20.94
CA GLY A 158 -49.20 7.33 20.61
C GLY A 158 -50.36 6.91 19.72
#